data_AF-K3VFN5-F1
#
_entry.id   AF-K3VFN5-F1
#
_cell.length_a   1.000
_cell.length_b   1.000
_cell.length_c   1.000
_cell.angle_alpha   90.00
_cell.angle_beta   90.00
_cell.angle_gamma   90.00
#
_symmetry.space_group_name_H-M   'P 1'
#
loop_
_entity.id
_entity.type
_entity.pdbx_description
1 polymer ?
#
loop_
_entity_poly.entity_id
_entity_poly.type
_entity_poly.pdbx_seq_one_letter_code
_entity_poly.pdbx_strand_id
1 'polypeptide(L)'
;MRSATAIVLAIANLSLVHAAPSPKVYDESVFENAGTPTWKVAVVEGEAPVEIKGTIQDVMEQLKVDYPEYAREAQEKIDTAIETERLEEEAPPSREAQALAALQKRDHNICWNFPAARERPINDGIQYLRGISGGLTVRAGPGACDRISCSSNAGIFICNDNRTPFFIPSWDNVANAAKACNNECRRFCFDCGLQTGWWTAGQRFHDANFNVIIRESSC
;
A
#
# COMPACT_ATOMS: atom_id res chain seq x y z
N MET A 1 -40.73 67.08 -2.74
CA MET A 1 -39.35 66.60 -2.49
C MET A 1 -39.44 65.16 -2.03
N ARG A 2 -39.05 64.22 -2.89
CA ARG A 2 -39.15 62.76 -2.64
C ARG A 2 -37.83 62.30 -2.02
N SER A 3 -37.89 61.74 -0.81
CA SER A 3 -36.73 61.12 -0.16
C SER A 3 -36.82 59.61 -0.37
N ALA A 4 -35.85 59.05 -1.09
CA ALA A 4 -35.75 57.61 -1.34
C ALA A 4 -34.65 57.05 -0.44
N THR A 5 -35.02 56.25 0.55
CA THR A 5 -34.10 55.57 1.45
C THR A 5 -33.64 54.27 0.78
N ALA A 6 -32.36 54.19 0.39
CA ALA A 6 -31.77 52.97 -0.15
C ALA A 6 -31.32 52.07 1.01
N ILE A 7 -31.91 50.88 1.13
CA ILE A 7 -31.48 49.83 2.06
C ILE A 7 -30.47 48.96 1.31
N VAL A 8 -29.20 49.01 1.72
CA VAL A 8 -28.14 48.14 1.20
C VAL A 8 -28.16 46.83 1.99
N LEU A 9 -28.60 45.74 1.36
CA LEU A 9 -28.49 44.38 1.91
C LEU A 9 -27.05 43.88 1.73
N ALA A 10 -26.28 43.78 2.82
CA ALA A 10 -24.97 43.14 2.80
C ALA A 10 -25.15 41.62 2.81
N ILE A 11 -24.90 40.97 1.66
CA ILE A 11 -24.89 39.51 1.56
C ILE A 11 -23.53 39.04 2.11
N ALA A 12 -23.53 38.48 3.32
CA ALA A 12 -22.36 37.82 3.88
C ALA A 12 -22.11 36.50 3.13
N ASN A 13 -21.06 36.47 2.31
CA ASN A 13 -20.55 35.23 1.73
C ASN A 13 -19.92 34.37 2.85
N LEU A 14 -20.72 33.50 3.45
CA LEU A 14 -20.25 32.41 4.29
C LEU A 14 -19.64 31.33 3.39
N SER A 15 -18.35 31.47 3.09
CA SER A 15 -17.58 30.39 2.51
C SER A 15 -17.58 29.22 3.49
N LEU A 16 -18.31 28.16 3.18
CA LEU A 16 -18.22 26.87 3.87
C LEU A 16 -16.80 26.32 3.68
N VAL A 17 -15.91 26.63 4.62
CA VAL A 17 -14.61 25.97 4.74
C VAL A 17 -14.92 24.52 5.13
N HIS A 18 -14.90 23.61 4.17
CA HIS A 18 -14.88 22.19 4.48
C HIS A 18 -13.58 21.93 5.22
N ALA A 19 -13.68 21.56 6.51
CA ALA A 19 -12.54 21.10 7.26
C ALA A 19 -11.88 19.95 6.49
N ALA A 20 -10.62 20.14 6.10
CA ALA A 20 -9.85 19.04 5.53
C ALA A 20 -9.83 17.91 6.56
N PRO A 21 -10.09 16.65 6.16
CA PRO A 21 -10.02 15.53 7.09
C PRO A 21 -8.62 15.50 7.72
N SER A 22 -8.55 15.55 9.05
CA SER A 22 -7.29 15.41 9.77
C SER A 22 -6.69 14.04 9.45
N PRO A 23 -5.36 13.93 9.26
CA PRO A 23 -4.71 12.63 9.10
C PRO A 23 -5.07 11.75 10.30
N LYS A 24 -5.65 10.58 10.06
CA LYS A 24 -5.84 9.59 11.13
C LYS A 24 -4.45 9.17 11.62
N VAL A 25 -4.18 9.39 12.90
CA VAL A 25 -2.97 8.88 13.56
C VAL A 25 -3.32 7.47 14.04
N TYR A 26 -2.66 6.46 13.47
CA TYR A 26 -2.76 5.09 13.99
C TYR A 26 -1.92 4.95 15.24
N ASP A 27 -2.46 4.23 16.23
CA ASP A 27 -1.68 3.76 17.38
C ASP A 27 -0.82 2.56 16.95
N GLU A 28 0.36 2.41 17.55
CA GLU A 28 1.28 1.30 17.26
C GLU A 28 0.61 -0.07 17.50
N SER A 29 -0.29 -0.12 18.49
CA SER A 29 -1.09 -1.30 18.81
C SER A 29 -1.92 -1.83 17.64
N VAL A 30 -2.27 -0.98 16.65
CA VAL A 30 -2.98 -1.40 15.43
C VAL A 30 -2.12 -2.34 14.59
N PHE A 31 -0.81 -2.10 14.56
CA PHE A 31 0.13 -2.91 13.77
C PHE A 31 0.63 -4.13 14.52
N GLU A 32 0.82 -4.03 15.83
CA GLU A 32 1.13 -5.18 16.69
C GLU A 32 -0.02 -6.21 16.68
N ASN A 33 -1.27 -5.72 16.65
CA ASN A 33 -2.48 -6.56 16.60
C ASN A 33 -3.04 -6.69 15.17
N ALA A 34 -2.24 -6.40 14.14
CA ALA A 34 -2.66 -6.56 12.76
C ALA A 34 -3.09 -8.02 12.52
N GLY A 35 -4.18 -8.19 11.80
CA GLY A 35 -4.70 -9.52 11.49
C GLY A 35 -3.81 -10.26 10.49
N THR A 36 -3.99 -11.57 10.47
CA THR A 36 -3.43 -12.44 9.43
C THR A 36 -4.39 -12.49 8.24
N PRO A 37 -3.98 -12.03 7.05
CA PRO A 37 -4.84 -12.05 5.88
C PRO A 37 -5.09 -13.50 5.43
N THR A 38 -6.24 -13.71 4.78
CA THR A 38 -6.58 -14.96 4.10
C THR A 38 -6.55 -14.73 2.59
N TRP A 39 -5.69 -15.49 1.92
CA TRP A 39 -5.38 -15.40 0.51
C TRP A 39 -6.19 -16.41 -0.27
N LYS A 40 -6.79 -15.99 -1.38
CA LYS A 40 -7.41 -16.90 -2.36
C LYS A 40 -6.50 -17.00 -3.57
N VAL A 41 -5.68 -18.05 -3.64
CA VAL A 41 -4.67 -18.23 -4.69
C VAL A 41 -5.22 -19.15 -5.78
N ALA A 42 -5.24 -18.66 -7.03
CA ALA A 42 -5.67 -19.44 -8.19
C ALA A 42 -4.49 -20.24 -8.73
N VAL A 43 -4.25 -21.42 -8.15
CA VAL A 43 -3.09 -22.28 -8.46
C VAL A 43 -3.29 -23.06 -9.76
N VAL A 44 -4.49 -23.58 -10.00
CA VAL A 44 -4.84 -24.34 -11.21
C VAL A 44 -5.88 -23.55 -11.99
N GLU A 45 -5.62 -23.35 -13.29
CA GLU A 45 -6.55 -22.63 -14.16
C GLU A 45 -7.89 -23.35 -14.26
N GLY A 46 -8.98 -22.62 -14.03
CA GLY A 46 -10.35 -23.16 -14.10
C GLY A 46 -10.84 -23.88 -12.84
N GLU A 47 -9.98 -24.07 -11.83
CA GLU A 47 -10.37 -24.63 -10.53
C GLU A 47 -10.69 -23.55 -9.48
N ALA A 48 -11.29 -23.98 -8.37
CA ALA A 48 -11.55 -23.09 -7.25
C ALA A 48 -10.22 -22.64 -6.60
N PRO A 49 -10.08 -21.36 -6.20
CA PRO A 49 -8.89 -20.88 -5.51
C PRO A 49 -8.66 -21.59 -4.17
N VAL A 50 -7.39 -21.80 -3.84
CA VAL A 50 -6.95 -22.36 -2.56
C VAL A 50 -6.86 -21.24 -1.52
N GLU A 51 -7.35 -21.50 -0.30
CA GLU A 51 -7.26 -20.55 0.81
C GLU A 51 -6.02 -20.78 1.66
N ILE A 52 -5.16 -19.76 1.76
CA ILE A 52 -3.91 -19.80 2.55
C ILE A 52 -3.90 -18.63 3.53
N LYS A 53 -3.44 -18.85 4.77
CA LYS A 53 -3.35 -17.81 5.80
C LYS A 53 -1.90 -17.48 6.10
N GLY A 54 -1.57 -16.20 6.19
CA GLY A 54 -0.22 -15.75 6.50
C GLY A 54 0.13 -14.47 5.76
N THR A 55 1.37 -14.01 5.91
CA THR A 55 1.98 -13.02 5.02
C THR A 55 2.24 -13.63 3.63
N ILE A 56 2.61 -12.81 2.65
CA ILE A 56 3.02 -13.33 1.34
C ILE A 56 4.23 -14.27 1.42
N GLN A 57 5.12 -14.07 2.40
CA GLN A 57 6.23 -14.98 2.66
C GLN A 57 5.73 -16.36 3.12
N ASP A 58 4.79 -16.38 4.08
CA ASP A 58 4.16 -17.63 4.56
C ASP A 58 3.39 -18.34 3.44
N VAL A 59 2.69 -17.57 2.60
CA VAL A 59 1.96 -18.10 1.43
C VAL A 59 2.92 -18.78 0.46
N MET A 60 4.04 -18.13 0.12
CA MET A 60 5.04 -18.73 -0.76
C MET A 60 5.72 -19.94 -0.14
N GLU A 61 5.95 -19.96 1.17
CA GLU A 61 6.48 -21.14 1.87
C GLU A 61 5.51 -22.31 1.77
N GLN A 62 4.22 -22.10 2.01
CA GLN A 62 3.23 -23.16 1.88
C GLN A 62 3.07 -23.62 0.43
N LEU A 63 3.02 -22.70 -0.53
CA LEU A 63 2.93 -23.05 -1.96
C LEU A 63 4.12 -23.92 -2.42
N LYS A 64 5.33 -23.69 -1.89
CA LYS A 64 6.51 -24.52 -2.20
C LYS A 64 6.34 -25.98 -1.76
N VAL A 65 5.54 -26.23 -0.73
CA VAL A 65 5.27 -27.58 -0.21
C VAL A 65 4.10 -28.22 -0.95
N ASP A 66 2.96 -27.51 -1.01
CA ASP A 66 1.69 -28.08 -1.48
C ASP A 66 1.56 -28.03 -3.01
N TYR A 67 2.18 -27.04 -3.66
CA TYR A 67 2.06 -26.75 -5.10
C TYR A 67 3.42 -26.37 -5.73
N PRO A 68 4.42 -27.26 -5.68
CA PRO A 68 5.82 -26.92 -5.99
C PRO A 68 6.06 -26.37 -7.39
N GLU A 69 5.34 -26.85 -8.42
CA GLU A 69 5.50 -26.33 -9.79
C GLU A 69 4.99 -24.90 -9.93
N TYR A 70 3.80 -24.61 -9.38
CA TYR A 70 3.28 -23.23 -9.35
C TYR A 70 4.23 -22.31 -8.59
N ALA A 71 4.73 -22.76 -7.43
CA ALA A 71 5.66 -21.98 -6.63
C ALA A 71 6.98 -21.72 -7.35
N ARG A 72 7.48 -22.69 -8.14
CA ARG A 72 8.70 -22.53 -8.97
C ARG A 72 8.49 -21.46 -10.02
N GLU A 73 7.40 -21.51 -10.79
CA GLU A 73 7.09 -20.52 -11.83
C GLU A 73 6.88 -19.12 -11.24
N ALA A 74 6.15 -19.03 -10.13
CA ALA A 74 5.97 -17.79 -9.40
C ALA A 74 7.31 -17.22 -8.90
N GLN A 75 8.19 -18.06 -8.35
CA GLN A 75 9.51 -17.65 -7.88
C GLN A 75 10.40 -17.18 -9.04
N GLU A 76 10.42 -17.88 -10.17
CA GLU A 76 11.17 -17.46 -11.37
C GLU A 76 10.71 -16.07 -11.87
N LYS A 77 9.40 -15.83 -11.87
CA LYS A 77 8.82 -14.52 -12.22
C LYS A 77 9.23 -13.43 -11.22
N ILE A 78 9.16 -13.72 -9.92
CA ILE A 78 9.55 -12.79 -8.84
C ILE A 78 11.03 -12.44 -8.97
N ASP A 79 11.90 -13.43 -9.10
CA ASP A 79 13.35 -13.25 -9.18
C ASP A 79 13.74 -12.44 -10.42
N THR A 80 13.10 -12.73 -11.56
CA THR A 80 13.27 -11.94 -12.79
C THR A 80 12.86 -10.48 -12.59
N ALA A 81 11.70 -10.24 -11.96
CA ALA A 81 11.20 -8.88 -11.74
C ALA A 81 12.09 -8.08 -10.77
N ILE A 82 12.59 -8.70 -9.70
CA ILE A 82 13.56 -8.11 -8.78
C ILE A 82 14.85 -7.74 -9.53
N GLU A 83 15.37 -8.65 -10.37
CA GLU A 83 16.57 -8.41 -11.14
C GLU A 83 16.39 -7.26 -12.14
N THR A 84 15.30 -7.28 -12.92
CA THR A 84 14.99 -6.22 -13.87
C THR A 84 14.89 -4.87 -13.18
N GLU A 85 14.17 -4.78 -12.06
CA GLU A 85 14.01 -3.52 -11.34
C GLU A 85 15.34 -3.00 -10.76
N ARG A 86 16.20 -3.89 -10.27
CA ARG A 86 17.55 -3.53 -9.81
C ARG A 86 18.41 -2.94 -10.93
N LEU A 87 18.24 -3.43 -12.16
CA LEU A 87 18.92 -2.90 -13.34
C LEU A 87 18.31 -1.57 -13.81
N GLU A 88 17.00 -1.39 -13.66
CA GLU A 88 16.26 -0.19 -14.09
C GLU A 88 16.38 1.00 -13.11
N GLU A 89 16.86 0.79 -11.88
CA GLU A 89 17.01 1.85 -10.87
C GLU A 89 17.92 3.02 -11.34
N GLU A 90 18.73 2.81 -12.39
CA GLU A 90 19.59 3.82 -13.01
C GLU A 90 18.90 4.66 -14.12
N ALA A 91 17.67 4.33 -14.54
CA ALA A 91 16.98 5.01 -15.62
C ALA A 91 15.91 6.01 -15.12
N PRO A 92 15.81 7.21 -15.72
CA PRO A 92 14.73 8.15 -15.38
C PRO A 92 13.36 7.56 -15.77
N PRO A 93 12.30 7.83 -14.99
CA PRO A 93 10.97 7.30 -15.27
C PRO A 93 10.48 7.73 -16.64
N SER A 94 9.86 6.80 -17.39
CA SER A 94 9.34 7.07 -18.73
C SER A 94 8.28 8.17 -18.72
N ARG A 95 8.05 8.82 -19.86
CA ARG A 95 6.99 9.84 -20.01
C ARG A 95 5.59 9.29 -19.72
N GLU A 96 5.36 8.01 -19.99
CA GLU A 96 4.10 7.33 -19.67
C GLU A 96 3.95 7.12 -18.16
N ALA A 97 5.01 6.73 -17.46
CA ALA A 97 5.01 6.64 -16.00
C ALA A 97 4.78 8.01 -15.34
N GLN A 98 5.36 9.07 -15.90
CA GLN A 98 5.13 10.45 -15.47
C GLN A 98 3.70 10.93 -15.76
N ALA A 99 3.15 10.60 -16.93
CA ALA A 99 1.78 10.95 -17.29
C ALA A 99 0.73 10.22 -16.45
N LEU A 100 0.98 8.94 -16.09
CA LEU A 100 0.13 8.19 -15.18
C LEU A 100 0.14 8.79 -13.76
N ALA A 101 1.31 9.25 -13.30
CA ALA A 101 1.44 9.96 -12.02
C ALA A 101 0.71 11.33 -12.01
N ALA A 102 0.53 11.95 -13.18
CA ALA A 102 -0.14 13.25 -13.33
C ALA A 102 -1.67 13.17 -13.39
N LEU A 103 -2.26 11.98 -13.56
CA LEU A 103 -3.72 11.79 -13.55
C LEU A 103 -4.24 11.71 -12.11
N GLN A 104 -4.38 12.85 -11.45
CA GLN A 104 -4.99 12.90 -10.12
C GLN A 104 -6.51 12.94 -10.16
N LYS A 105 -7.12 12.01 -9.43
CA LYS A 105 -8.00 12.38 -8.31
C LYS A 105 -7.97 11.32 -7.19
N ARG A 106 -7.62 11.81 -5.99
CA ARG A 106 -7.84 11.30 -4.62
C ARG A 106 -6.90 10.27 -4.00
N ASP A 107 -6.12 9.51 -4.76
CA ASP A 107 -5.01 8.80 -4.14
C ASP A 107 -3.92 9.80 -3.74
N HIS A 108 -3.51 9.78 -2.48
CA HIS A 108 -2.39 10.58 -2.00
C HIS A 108 -1.54 9.78 -1.03
N ASN A 109 -0.25 10.10 -1.03
CA ASN A 109 0.72 9.54 -0.12
C ASN A 109 0.94 10.52 1.04
N ILE A 110 1.06 9.99 2.25
CA ILE A 110 1.66 10.70 3.39
C ILE A 110 2.95 9.96 3.70
N CYS A 111 4.07 10.67 3.59
CA CYS A 111 5.39 10.08 3.80
C CYS A 111 5.88 10.35 5.23
N TRP A 112 6.73 9.45 5.74
CA TRP A 112 7.44 9.62 7.01
C TRP A 112 6.55 9.84 8.23
N ASN A 113 5.32 9.31 8.18
CA ASN A 113 4.37 9.33 9.31
C ASN A 113 4.42 8.05 10.16
N PHE A 114 5.35 7.14 9.86
CA PHE A 114 5.62 5.90 10.60
C PHE A 114 7.13 5.67 10.78
N PRO A 115 7.54 4.80 11.69
CA PRO A 115 8.91 4.30 11.76
C PRO A 115 9.36 3.72 10.41
N ALA A 116 10.58 4.05 10.00
CA ALA A 116 11.07 3.76 8.65
C ALA A 116 11.73 2.40 8.54
N ALA A 117 11.42 1.69 7.46
CA ALA A 117 12.06 0.44 7.10
C ALA A 117 13.17 0.66 6.06
N ARG A 118 14.06 -0.32 5.96
CA ARG A 118 14.89 -0.49 4.76
C ARG A 118 13.96 -0.59 3.55
N GLU A 119 14.31 0.14 2.50
CA GLU A 119 13.48 0.19 1.30
C GLU A 119 13.47 -1.14 0.54
N ARG A 120 14.62 -1.83 0.47
CA ARG A 120 14.74 -3.07 -0.32
C ARG A 120 13.74 -4.16 0.11
N PRO A 121 13.59 -4.53 1.40
CA PRO A 121 12.60 -5.54 1.79
C PRO A 121 11.14 -5.15 1.49
N ILE A 122 10.80 -3.84 1.50
CA ILE A 122 9.49 -3.36 1.03
C ILE A 122 9.35 -3.60 -0.47
N ASN A 123 10.38 -3.29 -1.25
CA ASN A 123 10.37 -3.49 -2.68
C ASN A 123 10.29 -4.99 -3.07
N ASP A 124 11.04 -5.85 -2.38
CA ASP A 124 10.95 -7.30 -2.56
C ASP A 124 9.53 -7.80 -2.23
N GLY A 125 8.95 -7.34 -1.11
CA GLY A 125 7.56 -7.63 -0.76
C GLY A 125 6.57 -7.25 -1.87
N ILE A 126 6.75 -6.11 -2.53
CA ILE A 126 5.93 -5.69 -3.69
C ILE A 126 6.05 -6.70 -4.84
N GLN A 127 7.24 -7.21 -5.13
CA GLN A 127 7.44 -8.19 -6.21
C GLN A 127 6.82 -9.54 -5.88
N TYR A 128 6.93 -9.99 -4.62
CA TYR A 128 6.25 -11.18 -4.13
C TYR A 128 4.72 -11.09 -4.32
N LEU A 129 4.11 -9.92 -4.05
CA LEU A 129 2.67 -9.71 -4.28
C LEU A 129 2.27 -9.84 -5.76
N ARG A 130 3.15 -9.43 -6.69
CA ARG A 130 2.93 -9.54 -8.15
C ARG A 130 3.21 -10.93 -8.70
N GLY A 131 3.91 -11.76 -7.93
CA GLY A 131 4.32 -13.10 -8.31
C GLY A 131 3.18 -14.11 -8.33
N ILE A 132 2.15 -13.90 -7.51
CA ILE A 132 1.03 -14.82 -7.37
C ILE A 132 -0.28 -14.20 -7.84
N SER A 133 -1.18 -15.05 -8.33
CA SER A 133 -2.53 -14.68 -8.74
C SER A 133 -3.49 -14.77 -7.54
N GLY A 134 -4.54 -13.94 -7.53
CA GLY A 134 -5.61 -14.06 -6.55
C GLY A 134 -6.01 -12.75 -5.88
N GLY A 135 -6.73 -12.88 -4.77
CA GLY A 135 -7.22 -11.74 -4.00
C GLY A 135 -7.34 -12.04 -2.51
N LEU A 136 -7.55 -10.99 -1.71
CA LEU A 136 -7.84 -11.09 -0.27
C LEU A 136 -9.19 -10.48 0.08
N THR A 137 -9.74 -10.98 1.18
CA THR A 137 -10.77 -10.26 1.92
C THR A 137 -10.12 -9.59 3.13
N VAL A 138 -10.22 -8.27 3.20
CA VAL A 138 -9.80 -7.50 4.37
C VAL A 138 -10.97 -7.41 5.34
N ARG A 139 -10.70 -7.59 6.63
CA ARG A 139 -11.73 -7.52 7.68
C ARG A 139 -12.40 -6.14 7.74
N ALA A 140 -13.61 -6.08 8.28
CA ALA A 140 -14.33 -4.83 8.49
C ALA A 140 -13.55 -3.91 9.44
N GLY A 141 -13.40 -2.64 9.06
CA GLY A 141 -12.87 -1.58 9.89
C GLY A 141 -13.93 -0.87 10.73
N PRO A 142 -13.68 0.39 11.15
CA PRO A 142 -12.56 1.25 10.74
C PRO A 142 -11.21 0.83 11.38
N GLY A 143 -10.12 1.00 10.63
CA GLY A 143 -8.75 0.75 11.12
C GLY A 143 -8.38 -0.72 11.29
N ALA A 144 -9.13 -1.64 10.67
CA ALA A 144 -8.75 -3.05 10.66
C ALA A 144 -7.61 -3.23 9.65
N CYS A 145 -6.41 -3.43 10.18
CA CYS A 145 -5.23 -3.68 9.39
C CYS A 145 -4.88 -5.16 9.37
N ASP A 146 -4.47 -5.65 8.21
CA ASP A 146 -3.88 -6.99 8.05
C ASP A 146 -2.44 -6.84 7.53
N ARG A 147 -1.52 -7.62 8.08
CA ARG A 147 -0.10 -7.59 7.69
C ARG A 147 0.10 -8.46 6.45
N ILE A 148 0.37 -7.81 5.32
CA ILE A 148 0.40 -8.44 4.01
C ILE A 148 1.79 -8.99 3.66
N SER A 149 2.85 -8.26 4.02
CA SER A 149 4.23 -8.70 3.87
C SER A 149 5.00 -8.37 5.14
N CYS A 150 5.92 -9.24 5.54
CA CYS A 150 6.86 -8.99 6.62
C CYS A 150 8.20 -9.66 6.31
N SER A 151 9.26 -8.87 6.12
CA SER A 151 10.61 -9.39 5.96
C SER A 151 11.67 -8.38 6.40
N SER A 152 12.74 -8.85 7.03
CA SER A 152 13.90 -8.00 7.43
C SER A 152 13.51 -6.69 8.16
N ASN A 153 12.60 -6.80 9.13
CA ASN A 153 12.02 -5.68 9.87
C ASN A 153 11.21 -4.66 9.05
N ALA A 154 10.72 -5.04 7.87
CA ALA A 154 9.90 -4.21 6.99
C ALA A 154 8.53 -4.83 6.76
N GLY A 155 7.48 -4.04 6.94
CA GLY A 155 6.10 -4.47 6.80
C GLY A 155 5.33 -3.72 5.73
N ILE A 156 4.52 -4.45 4.97
CA ILE A 156 3.45 -3.89 4.14
C ILE A 156 2.13 -4.27 4.79
N PHE A 157 1.29 -3.29 5.06
CA PHE A 157 -0.03 -3.46 5.66
C PHE A 157 -1.10 -2.94 4.73
N ILE A 158 -2.28 -3.56 4.83
CA ILE A 158 -3.49 -2.99 4.28
C ILE A 158 -4.47 -2.72 5.41
N CYS A 159 -5.07 -1.54 5.40
CA CYS A 159 -6.04 -1.14 6.40
C CYS A 159 -7.37 -0.79 5.74
N ASN A 160 -8.44 -1.41 6.23
CA ASN A 160 -9.80 -1.10 5.83
C ASN A 160 -10.38 0.00 6.72
N ASP A 161 -10.80 1.11 6.13
CA ASP A 161 -11.55 2.16 6.83
C ASP A 161 -13.07 2.00 6.67
N ASN A 162 -13.54 1.09 5.82
CA ASN A 162 -14.96 0.78 5.69
C ASN A 162 -15.47 0.00 6.92
N ARG A 163 -16.75 0.17 7.24
CA ARG A 163 -17.45 -0.61 8.29
C ARG A 163 -17.79 -2.04 7.86
N THR A 164 -17.52 -2.39 6.61
CA THR A 164 -17.80 -3.70 6.03
C THR A 164 -16.51 -4.32 5.54
N PRO A 165 -16.38 -5.67 5.53
CA PRO A 165 -15.28 -6.31 4.84
C PRO A 165 -15.28 -5.90 3.37
N PHE A 166 -14.11 -5.86 2.75
CA PHE A 166 -14.01 -5.62 1.32
C PHE A 166 -13.05 -6.60 0.68
N PHE A 167 -13.36 -6.97 -0.55
CA PHE A 167 -12.59 -7.88 -1.35
C PHE A 167 -11.71 -7.10 -2.33
N ILE A 168 -10.44 -7.47 -2.39
CA ILE A 168 -9.51 -6.97 -3.40
C ILE A 168 -9.28 -8.09 -4.41
N PRO A 169 -9.65 -7.88 -5.68
CA PRO A 169 -9.64 -8.94 -6.70
C PRO A 169 -8.26 -9.30 -7.22
N SER A 170 -7.28 -8.39 -7.09
CA SER A 170 -5.89 -8.61 -7.49
C SER A 170 -4.93 -7.96 -6.50
N TRP A 171 -3.87 -8.68 -6.15
CA TRP A 171 -2.74 -8.19 -5.38
C TRP A 171 -2.01 -7.03 -6.04
N ASP A 172 -2.15 -6.87 -7.37
CA ASP A 172 -1.61 -5.73 -8.10
C ASP A 172 -2.12 -4.41 -7.53
N ASN A 173 -3.35 -4.35 -7.00
CA ASN A 173 -3.86 -3.14 -6.39
C ASN A 173 -3.06 -2.75 -5.15
N VAL A 174 -2.71 -3.71 -4.30
CA VAL A 174 -1.90 -3.49 -3.08
C VAL A 174 -0.45 -3.24 -3.45
N ALA A 175 0.10 -4.01 -4.40
CA ALA A 175 1.46 -3.88 -4.87
C ALA A 175 1.71 -2.52 -5.55
N ASN A 176 0.78 -2.06 -6.40
CA ASN A 176 0.87 -0.76 -7.05
C ASN A 176 0.72 0.39 -6.05
N ALA A 177 -0.15 0.23 -5.05
CA ALA A 177 -0.29 1.19 -3.97
C ALA A 177 1.00 1.34 -3.14
N ALA A 178 1.55 0.21 -2.69
CA ALA A 178 2.82 0.15 -1.98
C ALA A 178 3.96 0.71 -2.83
N LYS A 179 4.01 0.38 -4.13
CA LYS A 179 5.03 0.90 -5.06
C LYS A 179 4.94 2.40 -5.25
N ALA A 180 3.74 2.94 -5.44
CA ALA A 180 3.53 4.38 -5.56
C ALA A 180 3.94 5.11 -4.27
N CYS A 181 3.57 4.57 -3.11
CA CYS A 181 4.00 5.10 -1.82
C CYS A 181 5.52 5.04 -1.67
N ASN A 182 6.14 3.91 -1.99
CA ASN A 182 7.58 3.71 -1.86
C ASN A 182 8.37 4.64 -2.79
N ASN A 183 7.95 4.77 -4.05
CA ASN A 183 8.62 5.64 -5.02
C ASN A 183 8.60 7.12 -4.60
N GLU A 184 7.51 7.58 -3.98
CA GLU A 184 7.39 8.97 -3.51
C GLU A 184 8.07 9.19 -2.16
N CYS A 185 7.98 8.21 -1.24
CA CYS A 185 8.41 8.39 0.14
C CYS A 185 9.85 7.93 0.41
N ARG A 186 10.49 7.15 -0.49
CA ARG A 186 11.84 6.67 -0.27
C ARG A 186 12.86 7.81 -0.29
N ARG A 187 13.82 7.76 0.63
CA ARG A 187 14.93 8.70 0.72
C ARG A 187 16.24 7.95 0.95
N PHE A 188 17.29 8.39 0.27
CA PHE A 188 18.64 7.95 0.59
C PHE A 188 19.13 8.66 1.86
N CYS A 189 19.54 7.88 2.85
CA CYS A 189 19.95 8.37 4.15
C CYS A 189 21.45 8.11 4.34
N PHE A 190 22.24 9.18 4.46
CA PHE A 190 23.65 9.13 4.84
C PHE A 190 23.76 9.20 6.37
N ASP A 191 24.32 8.16 6.99
CA ASP A 191 24.66 8.13 8.43
C ASP A 191 23.51 8.45 9.41
N CYS A 192 22.34 7.86 9.19
CA CYS A 192 21.14 8.14 9.98
C CYS A 192 21.06 7.33 11.29
N GLY A 193 22.21 7.03 11.92
CA GLY A 193 22.30 6.15 13.10
C GLY A 193 21.92 4.67 12.84
N LEU A 194 21.42 4.39 11.64
CA LEU A 194 20.94 3.13 11.10
C LEU A 194 21.52 3.03 9.68
N GLN A 195 22.76 2.52 9.56
CA GLN A 195 23.57 2.28 8.33
C GLN A 195 23.12 2.91 6.98
N THR A 196 24.04 3.56 6.25
CA THR A 196 23.82 4.18 4.92
C THR A 196 22.97 3.32 3.97
N GLY A 197 21.94 3.91 3.34
CA GLY A 197 21.13 3.25 2.33
C GLY A 197 19.78 3.91 2.08
N TRP A 198 18.93 3.26 1.28
CA TRP A 198 17.55 3.69 1.01
C TRP A 198 16.61 3.25 2.15
N TRP A 199 15.80 4.21 2.59
CA TRP A 199 14.79 4.04 3.64
C TRP A 199 13.46 4.58 3.17
N THR A 200 12.37 4.00 3.67
CA THR A 200 11.01 4.36 3.24
C THR A 200 10.02 4.21 4.41
N ALA A 201 9.02 5.08 4.42
CA ALA A 201 7.89 5.02 5.34
C ALA A 201 6.75 5.84 4.75
N GLY A 202 5.53 5.33 4.83
CA GLY A 202 4.37 6.11 4.44
C GLY A 202 3.08 5.33 4.39
N GLN A 203 2.02 6.05 4.04
CA GLN A 203 0.70 5.52 3.75
C GLN A 203 0.14 6.11 2.47
N ARG A 204 -0.48 5.26 1.66
CA ARG A 204 -1.27 5.67 0.50
C ARG A 204 -2.74 5.43 0.77
N PHE A 205 -3.56 6.48 0.65
CA PHE A 205 -5.01 6.37 0.70
C PHE A 205 -5.59 6.09 -0.68
N HIS A 206 -6.69 5.34 -0.69
CA HIS A 206 -7.49 5.06 -1.87
C HIS A 206 -8.96 5.46 -1.68
N ASP A 207 -9.62 5.77 -2.79
CA ASP A 207 -11.03 6.20 -2.84
C ASP A 207 -12.03 5.19 -2.27
N ALA A 208 -11.69 3.91 -2.29
CA ALA A 208 -12.51 2.86 -1.71
C ALA A 208 -12.38 2.76 -0.18
N ASN A 209 -11.89 3.80 0.50
CA ASN A 209 -11.66 3.86 1.94
C ASN A 209 -10.83 2.68 2.45
N PHE A 210 -9.73 2.40 1.76
CA PHE A 210 -8.65 1.60 2.30
C PHE A 210 -7.34 2.34 2.11
N ASN A 211 -6.33 1.94 2.86
CA ASN A 211 -4.99 2.47 2.70
C ASN A 211 -3.96 1.36 2.78
N VAL A 212 -2.84 1.58 2.12
CA VAL A 212 -1.67 0.70 2.15
C VAL A 212 -0.55 1.43 2.86
N ILE A 213 0.03 0.77 3.86
CA ILE A 213 1.05 1.35 4.75
C ILE A 213 2.35 0.57 4.56
N ILE A 214 3.45 1.29 4.39
CA ILE A 214 4.81 0.75 4.39
C ILE A 214 5.56 1.34 5.58
N ARG A 215 6.13 0.49 6.43
CA ARG A 215 6.80 0.91 7.67
C ARG A 215 7.75 -0.16 8.20
N GLU A 216 8.54 0.20 9.20
CA GLU A 216 9.22 -0.77 10.06
C GLU A 216 8.19 -1.67 10.76
N SER A 217 8.48 -2.96 10.86
CA SER A 217 7.64 -3.92 11.57
C SER A 217 8.52 -5.08 12.01
N SER A 218 8.40 -5.54 13.26
CA SER A 218 9.07 -6.77 13.68
C SER A 218 8.52 -7.97 12.88
N CYS A 219 9.45 -8.67 12.25
CA CYS A 219 9.32 -9.95 11.58
C CYS A 219 10.38 -10.87 12.22
#